data_AF-A0A1J8P3V1-F1
#
_entry.id   AF-A0A1J8P3V1-F1
#
_cell.length_a   1.000
_cell.length_b   1.000
_cell.length_c   1.000
_cell.angle_alpha   90.00
_cell.angle_beta   90.00
_cell.angle_gamma   90.00
#
_symmetry.space_group_name_H-M   'P 1'
#
loop_
_entity.id
_entity.type
_entity.pdbx_description
1 polymer ?
#
loop_
_entity_poly.entity_id
_entity_poly.type
_entity_poly.pdbx_seq_one_letter_code
_entity_poly.pdbx_strand_id
1 'polypeptide(L)' 'KHKKAIEYFELALKSDLKTYGEDHPEVAISRNNLGTAWKSLGKYKKAIGYYELALVALEKTLGIEHPT' A
#
# COMPACT_ATOMS: atom_id res chain seq x y z
N LYS A 1 15.75 -12.35 3.28
CA LYS A 1 14.93 -11.66 4.31
C LYS A 1 13.79 -10.84 3.70
N HIS A 2 14.04 -9.96 2.72
CA HIS A 2 13.02 -9.13 2.06
C HIS A 2 11.86 -9.89 1.36
N LYS A 3 12.12 -11.04 0.72
CA LYS A 3 11.05 -11.86 0.09
C LYS A 3 9.99 -12.34 1.10
N LYS A 4 10.41 -12.76 2.29
CA LYS A 4 9.49 -13.21 3.35
C LYS A 4 8.66 -12.05 3.91
N ALA A 5 9.25 -10.85 3.98
CA ALA A 5 8.51 -9.66 4.38
C ALA A 5 7.40 -9.32 3.37
N ILE A 6 7.69 -9.45 2.06
CA ILE A 6 6.69 -9.24 1.00
C ILE A 6 5.52 -10.21 1.17
N GLU A 7 5.79 -11.50 1.38
CA GLU A 7 4.73 -12.50 1.62
C GLU A 7 3.83 -12.13 2.81
N TYR A 8 4.42 -11.72 3.94
CA TYR A 8 3.63 -11.28 5.10
C TYR A 8 2.83 -10.01 4.83
N PHE A 9 3.40 -9.03 4.12
CA PHE A 9 2.66 -7.81 3.76
C PHE A 9 1.54 -8.07 2.74
N GLU A 10 1.70 -9.02 1.82
CA GLU A 10 0.62 -9.45 0.91
C GLU A 10 -0.52 -10.12 1.67
N LEU A 11 -0.21 -10.95 2.68
CA LEU A 11 -1.22 -11.55 3.55
C LEU A 11 -1.95 -10.50 4.41
N ALA A 12 -1.21 -9.55 4.99
CA ALA A 12 -1.78 -8.44 5.74
C ALA A 12 -2.71 -7.60 4.85
N LEU A 13 -2.23 -7.19 3.68
CA LEU A 13 -3.01 -6.44 2.70
C LEU A 13 -4.31 -7.17 2.32
N LYS A 14 -4.27 -8.48 2.10
CA LYS A 14 -5.47 -9.27 1.81
C LYS A 14 -6.48 -9.28 2.96
N SER A 15 -5.99 -9.34 4.20
CA SER A 15 -6.82 -9.26 5.39
C SER A 15 -7.46 -7.87 5.52
N ASP A 16 -6.65 -6.81 5.39
CA ASP A 16 -7.09 -5.43 5.51
C ASP A 16 -8.12 -5.06 4.44
N LEU A 17 -7.90 -5.51 3.19
CA LEU A 17 -8.87 -5.32 2.10
C LEU A 17 -10.22 -5.97 2.41
N LYS A 18 -10.22 -7.15 3.04
CA LYS A 18 -11.45 -7.86 3.39
C LYS A 18 -12.17 -7.19 4.57
N THR A 19 -11.44 -6.66 5.54
CA THR A 19 -12.01 -6.09 6.76
C THR A 19 -12.46 -4.64 6.56
N TYR A 20 -11.68 -3.85 5.82
CA TYR A 20 -11.85 -2.40 5.77
C TYR A 20 -12.21 -1.84 4.39
N GLY A 21 -11.91 -2.57 3.31
CA GLY A 21 -12.10 -2.10 1.93
C GLY A 21 -10.93 -1.27 1.39
N GLU A 22 -10.94 -1.00 0.08
CA GLU A 22 -9.77 -0.47 -0.65
C GLU A 22 -9.29 0.92 -0.23
N ASP A 23 -10.20 1.73 0.31
CA ASP A 23 -10.02 3.15 0.58
C ASP A 23 -9.72 3.41 2.07
N HIS A 24 -9.42 2.37 2.85
CA HIS A 24 -9.11 2.50 4.27
C HIS A 24 -7.62 2.78 4.51
N PRO A 25 -7.25 3.63 5.50
CA PRO A 25 -5.85 3.93 5.81
C PRO A 25 -4.97 2.71 6.08
N GLU A 26 -5.50 1.68 6.75
CA GLU A 26 -4.75 0.44 7.00
C GLU A 26 -4.33 -0.27 5.70
N VAL A 27 -5.22 -0.26 4.68
CA VAL A 27 -4.89 -0.81 3.35
C VAL A 27 -3.79 0.02 2.69
N ALA A 28 -3.81 1.35 2.84
CA ALA A 28 -2.75 2.22 2.36
C ALA A 28 -1.40 1.95 3.03
N ILE A 29 -1.40 1.74 4.35
CA ILE A 29 -0.19 1.42 5.13
C ILE A 29 0.41 0.09 4.65
N SER A 30 -0.42 -0.95 4.50
CA SER A 30 0.01 -2.25 3.98
C SER A 30 0.60 -2.16 2.55
N ARG A 31 -0.02 -1.36 1.66
CA ARG A 31 0.52 -1.07 0.32
C ARG A 31 1.86 -0.31 0.40
N ASN A 32 1.99 0.70 1.25
CA ASN A 32 3.25 1.44 1.44
C ASN A 32 4.39 0.54 1.93
N ASN A 33 4.10 -0.41 2.81
CA ASN A 33 5.06 -1.40 3.29
C ASN A 33 5.54 -2.35 2.17
N LEU A 34 4.63 -2.77 1.29
CA LEU A 34 5.00 -3.51 0.07
C LEU A 34 5.89 -2.67 -0.85
N GLY A 35 5.55 -1.40 -1.05
CA GLY A 35 6.38 -0.46 -1.81
C GLY A 35 7.81 -0.39 -1.29
N THR A 36 7.96 -0.27 0.03
CA THR A 36 9.26 -0.23 0.71
C THR A 36 10.03 -1.54 0.54
N ALA A 37 9.35 -2.68 0.69
CA ALA A 37 9.98 -3.98 0.51
C ALA A 37 10.45 -4.21 -0.94
N TRP A 38 9.65 -3.84 -1.94
CA TRP A 38 10.06 -3.94 -3.35
C TRP A 38 11.19 -2.97 -3.73
N LYS A 39 11.19 -1.76 -3.14
CA LYS A 39 12.30 -0.79 -3.27
C LYS A 39 13.59 -1.39 -2.74
N SER A 40 13.57 -2.05 -1.58
CA SER A 40 14.76 -2.69 -0.99
C SER A 40 15.34 -3.84 -1.85
N LEU A 41 14.53 -4.42 -2.74
CA LEU A 41 14.96 -5.42 -3.73
C LEU A 41 15.40 -4.79 -5.08
N GLY A 42 15.48 -3.48 -5.18
CA GLY A 42 15.79 -2.75 -6.42
C GLY A 42 14.66 -2.83 -7.47
N LYS A 43 13.46 -3.28 -7.10
CA LYS A 43 12.31 -3.42 -8.00
C LYS A 43 11.47 -2.15 -7.99
N TYR A 44 12.07 -1.05 -8.45
CA TYR A 44 11.48 0.29 -8.36
C TYR A 44 10.12 0.42 -9.05
N LYS A 45 9.93 -0.18 -10.23
CA LYS A 45 8.62 -0.16 -10.92
C LYS A 45 7.49 -0.77 -10.07
N LYS A 46 7.75 -1.90 -9.39
CA LYS A 46 6.78 -2.50 -8.46
C LYS A 46 6.56 -1.61 -7.24
N ALA A 47 7.64 -1.05 -6.70
CA ALA A 47 7.56 -0.17 -5.54
C ALA A 47 6.67 1.05 -5.81
N ILE A 48 6.88 1.72 -6.95
CA ILE A 48 6.10 2.88 -7.39
C ILE A 48 4.61 2.53 -7.46
N GLY A 49 4.23 1.43 -8.12
CA GLY A 49 2.82 1.03 -8.21
C GLY A 49 2.16 0.80 -6.84
N TYR A 50 2.88 0.25 -5.87
CA TYR A 50 2.36 0.11 -4.51
C TYR A 50 2.23 1.44 -3.76
N TYR A 51 3.16 2.38 -3.97
CA TYR A 51 3.04 3.72 -3.41
C TYR A 51 1.88 4.51 -4.01
N GLU A 52 1.66 4.41 -5.32
CA GLU A 52 0.51 5.03 -6.00
C GLU A 52 -0.82 4.49 -5.44
N LEU A 53 -0.94 3.17 -5.28
CA LEU A 53 -2.14 2.58 -4.68
C LEU A 53 -2.34 2.98 -3.20
N ALA A 54 -1.26 3.22 -2.46
CA ALA A 54 -1.33 3.72 -1.09
C ALA A 54 -1.80 5.18 -1.06
N LEU A 55 -1.29 6.02 -1.97
CA LEU A 55 -1.66 7.42 -2.10
C LEU A 55 -3.14 7.57 -2.44
N VAL A 56 -3.64 6.84 -3.45
CA VAL A 56 -5.05 6.88 -3.86
C VAL A 56 -6.00 6.53 -2.71
N ALA A 57 -5.64 5.53 -1.90
CA ALA A 57 -6.44 5.15 -0.74
C ALA A 57 -6.47 6.27 0.32
N LEU A 58 -5.33 6.89 0.61
CA LEU A 58 -5.24 8.02 1.56
C LEU A 58 -5.98 9.26 1.08
N GLU A 59 -5.87 9.62 -0.21
CA GLU A 59 -6.57 10.77 -0.79
C GLU A 59 -8.08 10.66 -0.63
N LYS A 60 -8.61 9.46 -0.88
CA LYS A 60 -10.03 9.17 -0.68
C LYS A 60 -10.44 9.16 0.79
N THR A 61 -9.64 8.59 1.71
CA THR A 61 -10.00 8.61 3.14
C THR A 61 -10.00 10.04 3.69
N LEU A 62 -9.00 10.84 3.32
CA LEU A 62 -8.81 12.19 3.85
C LEU A 62 -9.80 13.20 3.24
N GLY A 63 -10.65 12.78 2.29
CA GLY A 63 -11.63 13.66 1.66
C GLY A 63 -10.97 14.83 0.93
N ILE A 64 -9.75 14.65 0.42
CA ILE A 64 -9.03 15.65 -0.38
C ILE A 64 -9.65 15.67 -1.79
N GLU A 65 -10.94 15.99 -1.86
CA GLU A 65 -11.37 17.07 -2.76
C GLU A 65 -10.85 18.36 -2.13
N HIS A 66 -9.54 18.63 -2.21
CA HIS A 66 -9.05 19.99 -2.02
C HIS A 66 -9.07 20.64 -3.40
N PRO A 67 -10.11 21.43 -3.74
CA PRO A 67 -9.97 22.39 -4.82
C PRO A 67 -8.82 23.31 -4.43
N THR A 68 -7.86 23.43 -5.34
CA THR A 68 -6.91 24.55 -5.31
C THR A 68 -7.61 25.84 -5.69
#